data_AF-A0A849H5R0-F1
#
_entry.id   AF-A0A849H5R0-F1
#
_cell.length_a   1.000
_cell.length_b   1.000
_cell.length_c   1.000
_cell.angle_alpha   90.00
_cell.angle_beta   90.00
_cell.angle_gamma   90.00
#
_symmetry.space_group_name_H-M   'P 1'
#
loop_
_entity.id
_entity.type
_entity.pdbx_description
1 polymer ?
#
loop_
_entity_poly.entity_id
_entity_poly.type
_entity_poly.pdbx_seq_one_letter_code
_entity_poly.pdbx_strand_id
1 'polypeptide(L)' 'MEEHTCPWRFGYTFDNPLRRRFHDPAGMFGDLVEEGQTVADVGCGGGHFSPGLAEPKVHVTDSRF' A
#
# COMPACT_ATOMS: atom_id res chain seq x y z
N MET A 1 16.31 -20.76 21.16
CA MET A 1 15.32 -20.52 20.09
C MET A 1 15.69 -19.18 19.52
N GLU A 2 16.47 -19.16 18.44
CA GLU A 2 16.80 -17.90 17.78
C GLU A 2 15.49 -17.37 17.18
N GLU A 3 15.08 -16.18 17.61
CA GLU A 3 13.91 -15.51 17.05
C GLU A 3 14.21 -15.16 15.60
N HIS A 4 13.83 -16.04 14.66
CA HIS A 4 13.83 -15.79 13.22
C HIS A 4 12.69 -14.83 12.81
N THR A 5 12.40 -13.84 13.66
CA THR A 5 11.49 -12.75 13.31
C THR A 5 12.29 -11.74 12.51
N CYS A 6 11.76 -11.33 11.35
CA CYS A 6 12.39 -10.30 10.54
C CYS A 6 12.54 -9.04 11.40
N PRO A 7 13.76 -8.50 11.59
CA PRO A 7 13.93 -7.30 12.39
C PRO A 7 13.12 -6.18 11.76
N TRP A 8 12.26 -5.53 12.55
CA TRP A 8 11.30 -4.51 12.06
C TRP A 8 11.94 -3.38 11.22
N ARG A 9 13.22 -3.09 11.46
CA ARG A 9 14.04 -2.12 10.70
C ARG A 9 14.26 -2.53 9.22
N PHE A 10 14.14 -3.80 8.90
CA PHE A 10 14.16 -4.29 7.52
C PHE A 10 12.87 -3.93 6.76
N GLY A 11 11.80 -3.55 7.47
CA GLY A 11 10.57 -3.01 6.90
C GLY A 11 10.81 -1.89 5.87
N TYR A 12 11.76 -0.99 6.15
CA TYR A 12 12.14 0.11 5.26
C TYR A 12 12.81 -0.34 3.96
N THR A 13 13.40 -1.54 3.91
CA THR A 13 13.98 -2.06 2.66
C THR A 13 12.91 -2.52 1.67
N PHE A 14 11.71 -2.86 2.15
CA PHE A 14 10.55 -3.16 1.30
C PHE A 14 9.91 -1.90 0.71
N ASP A 15 10.11 -0.75 1.36
CA ASP A 15 9.61 0.56 0.91
C ASP A 15 10.65 1.30 0.03
N ASN A 16 11.36 0.52 -0.79
CA ASN A 16 12.33 1.05 -1.73
C ASN A 16 11.59 1.87 -2.82
N PRO A 17 12.06 3.08 -3.18
CA PRO A 17 11.47 3.87 -4.28
C PRO A 17 11.39 3.12 -5.62
N LEU A 18 12.20 2.07 -5.80
CA LEU A 18 12.09 1.15 -6.94
C LEU A 18 10.72 0.46 -7.02
N ARG A 19 10.13 0.11 -5.87
CA ARG A 19 8.82 -0.55 -5.79
C ARG A 19 7.69 0.35 -6.28
N ARG A 20 7.75 1.64 -5.94
CA ARG A 20 6.81 2.66 -6.44
C ARG A 20 6.87 2.81 -7.96
N ARG A 21 8.02 2.52 -8.58
CA ARG A 21 8.18 2.64 -10.04
C ARG A 21 7.65 1.42 -10.81
N PHE A 22 7.73 0.23 -10.22
CA PHE A 22 7.22 -1.01 -10.83
C PHE A 22 5.74 -1.25 -10.52
N HIS A 23 5.28 -0.89 -9.31
CA HIS A 23 3.90 -1.06 -8.89
C HIS A 23 3.22 0.30 -8.83
N ASP A 24 2.90 0.84 -10.01
CA ASP A 24 2.13 2.08 -10.11
C ASP A 24 0.67 1.81 -9.70
N PRO A 25 0.20 2.36 -8.55
CA PRO A 25 -1.15 2.14 -8.07
C PRO A 25 -2.21 2.67 -9.04
N ALA A 26 -1.93 3.74 -9.80
CA ALA A 26 -2.87 4.27 -10.78
C ALA A 26 -3.10 3.28 -11.93
N GLY A 27 -2.03 2.66 -12.45
CA GLY A 27 -2.13 1.62 -13.47
C GLY A 27 -2.71 0.29 -12.96
N MET A 28 -2.53 -0.03 -11.68
CA MET A 28 -3.02 -1.29 -11.10
C MET A 28 -4.50 -1.22 -10.70
N PHE A 29 -4.95 -0.06 -10.23
CA PHE A 29 -6.29 0.11 -9.64
C PHE A 29 -7.18 1.06 -10.43
N GLY A 30 -6.67 1.76 -11.46
CA GLY A 30 -7.43 2.75 -12.22
C GLY A 30 -8.70 2.21 -12.88
N ASP A 31 -8.69 0.94 -13.32
CA ASP A 31 -9.87 0.28 -13.89
C ASP A 31 -10.76 -0.42 -12.83
N LEU A 32 -10.31 -0.47 -11.57
CA LEU A 32 -10.98 -1.16 -10.47
C LEU A 32 -11.65 -0.20 -9.49
N VAL A 33 -11.31 1.09 -9.56
CA VAL A 33 -11.72 2.08 -8.56
C VAL A 33 -12.16 3.36 -9.23
N GLU A 34 -13.37 3.83 -8.89
CA GLU A 34 -13.94 5.05 -9.42
C GLU A 34 -14.01 6.17 -8.36
N GLU A 35 -14.07 7.43 -8.81
CA GLU A 35 -14.15 8.57 -7.90
C GLU A 35 -15.37 8.47 -6.95
N GLY A 36 -15.15 8.76 -5.67
CA GLY A 36 -16.21 8.72 -4.64
C GLY A 36 -16.51 7.34 -4.06
N GLN A 37 -15.82 6.28 -4.50
CA GLN A 37 -15.90 4.98 -3.86
C GLN A 37 -15.15 4.95 -2.51
N THR A 38 -15.42 3.92 -1.71
CA THR A 38 -14.66 3.61 -0.49
C THR A 38 -13.89 2.33 -0.72
N VAL A 39 -12.57 2.38 -0.60
CA VAL A 39 -11.68 1.23 -0.79
C VAL A 39 -10.95 0.93 0.52
N ALA A 40 -10.84 -0.36 0.82
CA ALA A 40 -10.06 -0.84 1.96
C ALA A 40 -8.71 -1.36 1.48
N ASP A 41 -7.62 -0.77 1.98
CA ASP A 41 -6.25 -1.26 1.79
C ASP A 41 -5.95 -2.27 2.90
N VAL A 42 -6.22 -3.55 2.61
CA VAL A 42 -6.08 -4.65 3.57
C VAL A 42 -4.64 -5.14 3.61
N GLY A 43 -3.98 -5.01 4.76
CA GLY A 43 -2.59 -5.46 4.93
C GLY A 43 -1.54 -4.49 4.37
N CYS A 44 -1.81 -3.17 4.41
CA CYS A 44 -0.96 -2.17 3.76
C CYS A 44 0.45 -2.03 4.35
N GLY A 45 0.70 -2.61 5.53
CA GLY A 45 1.98 -2.54 6.23
C GLY A 45 2.37 -1.09 6.55
N GLY A 46 3.15 -0.47 5.65
CA GLY A 46 3.57 0.93 5.72
C GLY A 46 2.71 1.93 4.91
N GLY A 47 1.65 1.48 4.23
CA GLY A 47 0.77 2.37 3.46
C GLY A 47 1.32 2.76 2.10
N HIS A 48 1.99 1.84 1.40
CA HIS A 48 2.59 2.12 0.08
C HIS A 48 1.54 2.45 -1.00
N PHE A 49 0.40 1.76 -0.99
CA PHE A 49 -0.64 1.88 -2.02
C PHE A 49 -1.70 2.93 -1.69
N SER A 50 -1.88 3.25 -0.41
CA SER A 50 -2.91 4.16 0.07
C SER A 50 -2.81 5.59 -0.52
N PRO A 51 -1.62 6.20 -0.69
CA PRO A 51 -1.48 7.50 -1.34
C PRO A 51 -1.90 7.49 -2.81
N GLY A 52 -1.58 6.42 -3.55
CA GLY A 52 -1.96 6.31 -4.96
C GLY A 52 -3.43 5.99 -5.17
N LEU A 53 -4.06 5.27 -4.23
CA LEU A 53 -5.50 5.04 -4.21
C LEU A 53 -6.30 6.28 -3.80
N ALA A 54 -5.69 7.20 -3.06
CA ALA A 54 -6.32 8.47 -2.70
C ALA A 54 -6.33 9.49 -3.86
N GLU A 55 -5.46 9.33 -4.87
CA GLU A 55 -5.45 10.20 -6.07
C GLU A 55 -6.80 10.23 -6.81
N PRO A 56 -7.49 9.09 -7.06
CA PRO A 56 -8.85 9.11 -7.62
C PRO A 56 -9.96 9.64 -6.69
N LYS A 57 -9.68 10.53 -5.72
CA LYS A 57 -10.65 11.05 -4.73
C LYS A 57 -11.49 9.95 -4.05
N VAL A 58 -10.85 8.83 -3.76
CA VAL A 58 -11.48 7.65 -3.15
C VAL A 58 -11.23 7.71 -1.64
N HIS A 59 -12.21 7.31 -0.84
CA HIS A 59 -11.99 7.17 0.60
C HIS A 59 -11.23 5.87 0.86
N VAL A 60 -9.95 5.97 1.24
CA VAL A 60 -9.10 4.82 1.54
C VAL A 60 -9.07 4.58 3.05
N THR A 61 -9.44 3.36 3.47
CA THR A 61 -9.37 2.92 4.87
C THR A 61 -8.26 1.87 5.03
N ASP A 62 -7.40 2.02 6.03
CA ASP A 62 -6.38 1.03 6.36
C ASP A 62 -6.90 0.01 7.37
N SER A 63 -6.85 -1.27 7.02
CA SER A 63 -7.13 -2.35 7.96
C SER A 63 -5.84 -2.73 8.69
N ARG A 64 -5.57 -2.10 9.84
CA ARG A 64 -4.47 -2.52 10.72
C ARG A 64 -4.88 -3.82 11.42
N PHE A 65 -4.24 -4.92 11.07
CA PHE A 65 -4.25 -6.16 11.85
C PHE A 65 -3.09 -6.14 12.86
#